data_AF-A0A6G6WPE3-F1
#
_entry.id   AF-A0A6G6WPE3-F1
#
_cell.length_a   1.000
_cell.length_b   1.000
_cell.length_c   1.000
_cell.angle_alpha   90.00
_cell.angle_beta   90.00
_cell.angle_gamma   90.00
#
_symmetry.space_group_name_H-M   'P 1'
#
loop_
_entity.id
_entity.type
_entity.pdbx_description
1 polymer ?
#
loop_
_entity_poly.entity_id
_entity_poly.type
_entity_poly.pdbx_seq_one_letter_code
_entity_poly.pdbx_strand_id
1 'polypeptide(L)'
;MAQQSVDHHMDLDAHRRTYSAFIRGSVALGIVCAYVLVALSSFAFGKSLSVFIGFAGLIIGCIAVTIDARSGSQRWLLSTGILVLFGLITAVNVG
;
A
#
# COMPACT_ATOMS: atom_id res chain seq x y z
N MET A 1 -9.11 -46.21 -31.35
CA MET A 1 -8.04 -45.32 -30.84
C MET A 1 -8.58 -43.90 -30.89
N ALA A 2 -9.17 -43.42 -29.79
CA ALA A 2 -9.62 -42.04 -29.68
C ALA A 2 -8.40 -41.21 -29.25
N GLN A 3 -7.87 -40.45 -30.20
CA GLN A 3 -6.72 -39.57 -29.98
C GLN A 3 -7.13 -38.43 -29.03
N GLN A 4 -6.27 -38.16 -28.05
CA GLN A 4 -6.37 -37.09 -27.09
C GLN A 4 -6.60 -35.72 -27.77
N SER A 5 -7.65 -35.03 -27.34
CA SER A 5 -7.62 -33.57 -27.17
C SER A 5 -8.34 -33.24 -25.87
N VAL A 6 -7.76 -33.70 -24.74
CA VAL A 6 -8.08 -33.10 -23.44
C VAL A 6 -7.52 -31.69 -23.54
N ASP A 7 -8.39 -30.74 -23.85
CA ASP A 7 -8.08 -29.32 -23.90
C ASP A 7 -7.51 -28.89 -22.55
N HIS A 8 -6.19 -28.98 -22.43
CA HIS A 8 -5.39 -28.39 -21.37
C HIS A 8 -5.32 -26.87 -21.58
N HIS A 9 -6.46 -26.25 -21.91
CA HIS A 9 -6.72 -24.86 -21.64
C HIS A 9 -6.85 -24.76 -20.12
N MET A 10 -5.71 -24.82 -19.43
CA MET A 10 -5.56 -24.26 -18.09
C MET A 10 -6.30 -22.94 -18.10
N ASP A 11 -7.17 -22.70 -17.12
CA ASP A 11 -7.88 -21.44 -16.95
C ASP A 11 -6.86 -20.33 -16.62
N LEU A 12 -6.16 -19.87 -17.66
CA LEU A 12 -5.13 -18.85 -17.60
C LEU A 12 -5.74 -17.52 -17.13
N ASP A 13 -7.04 -17.33 -17.34
CA ASP A 13 -7.76 -16.14 -16.88
C ASP A 13 -7.90 -16.15 -15.35
N ALA A 14 -8.23 -17.29 -14.74
CA ALA A 14 -8.21 -17.45 -13.29
C ALA A 14 -6.82 -17.20 -12.69
N HIS A 15 -5.76 -17.73 -13.31
CA HIS A 15 -4.38 -17.49 -12.87
C HIS A 15 -3.97 -16.02 -12.98
N ARG A 16 -4.30 -15.35 -14.11
CA ARG A 16 -4.03 -13.93 -14.31
C ARG A 16 -4.73 -13.05 -13.28
N ARG A 17 -5.99 -13.35 -12.96
CA ARG A 17 -6.76 -12.63 -11.92
C ARG A 17 -6.09 -12.75 -10.56
N THR A 18 -5.75 -13.96 -10.14
CA THR A 18 -5.08 -14.20 -8.84
C THR A 18 -3.73 -13.50 -8.78
N TYR A 19 -2.91 -13.61 -9.83
CA TYR A 19 -1.61 -12.94 -9.89
C TYR A 19 -1.76 -11.41 -9.80
N SER A 20 -2.71 -10.84 -10.55
CA SER A 20 -2.97 -9.39 -10.49
C SER A 20 -3.41 -8.91 -9.10
N ALA A 21 -4.20 -9.72 -8.40
CA ALA A 21 -4.63 -9.43 -7.02
C ALA A 21 -3.47 -9.52 -6.04
N PHE A 22 -2.61 -10.53 -6.18
CA PHE A 22 -1.40 -10.70 -5.38
C PHE A 22 -0.47 -9.49 -5.53
N ILE A 23 -0.13 -9.10 -6.77
CA ILE A 23 0.77 -7.98 -7.03
C ILE A 23 0.19 -6.67 -6.45
N ARG A 24 -1.12 -6.42 -6.62
CA ARG A 24 -1.77 -5.25 -6.02
C ARG A 24 -1.74 -5.30 -4.49
N GLY A 25 -1.94 -6.46 -3.89
CA GLY A 25 -1.83 -6.67 -2.44
C GLY A 25 -0.41 -6.41 -1.93
N SER A 26 0.62 -6.88 -2.64
CA SER A 26 2.02 -6.64 -2.29
C SER A 26 2.38 -5.15 -2.33
N VAL A 27 1.89 -4.41 -3.34
CA VAL A 27 2.09 -2.95 -3.41
C VAL A 27 1.40 -2.24 -2.25
N ALA A 28 0.15 -2.61 -1.94
CA ALA A 28 -0.58 -2.05 -0.80
C ALA A 28 0.18 -2.26 0.51
N LEU A 29 0.66 -3.48 0.75
CA LEU A 29 1.42 -3.83 1.94
C LEU A 29 2.73 -3.04 2.02
N GLY A 30 3.45 -2.91 0.90
CA GLY A 30 4.69 -2.12 0.84
C GLY A 30 4.47 -0.65 1.23
N ILE A 31 3.39 -0.05 0.75
CA ILE A 31 3.03 1.34 1.11
C ILE A 31 2.68 1.45 2.59
N VAL A 32 1.89 0.51 3.14
CA VAL A 32 1.57 0.48 4.58
C VAL A 32 2.84 0.34 5.43
N CYS A 33 3.79 -0.51 5.04
CA CYS A 33 5.08 -0.62 5.71
C CYS A 33 5.82 0.72 5.73
N ALA A 34 5.81 1.49 4.64
CA ALA A 34 6.42 2.81 4.61
C ALA A 34 5.74 3.80 5.57
N TYR A 35 4.40 3.80 5.66
CA TYR A 35 3.68 4.59 6.68
C TYR A 35 4.10 4.22 8.10
N VAL A 36 4.25 2.93 8.40
CA VAL A 36 4.72 2.45 9.70
C VAL A 36 6.12 2.98 10.01
N LEU A 37 7.05 2.93 9.05
CA LEU A 37 8.41 3.44 9.24
C LEU A 37 8.43 4.96 9.53
N VAL A 38 7.62 5.75 8.83
CA VAL A 38 7.50 7.20 9.09
C VAL A 38 6.87 7.45 10.46
N ALA A 39 5.85 6.69 10.85
CA ALA A 39 5.21 6.82 12.15
C ALA A 39 6.17 6.48 13.31
N LEU A 40 6.94 5.39 13.17
CA LEU A 40 7.99 5.04 14.14
C LEU A 40 9.05 6.14 14.24
N SER A 41 9.42 6.75 13.11
CA SER A 41 10.36 7.88 13.09
C SER A 41 9.79 9.10 13.84
N SER A 42 8.50 9.40 13.64
CA SER A 42 7.79 10.45 14.38
C SER A 42 7.78 10.18 15.88
N PHE A 43 7.47 8.95 16.30
CA PHE A 43 7.42 8.57 17.72
C PHE A 43 8.79 8.60 18.40
N ALA A 44 9.83 8.15 17.70
CA ALA A 44 11.18 8.07 18.26
C ALA A 44 11.86 9.44 18.35
N PHE A 45 11.66 10.31 17.36
CA PHE A 45 12.47 11.51 17.20
C PHE A 45 11.69 12.84 17.19
N GLY A 46 10.35 12.81 17.21
CA GLY A 46 9.55 14.03 17.10
C GLY A 46 9.53 14.85 18.39
N LYS A 47 9.70 16.19 18.26
CA LYS A 47 9.81 17.11 19.41
C LYS A 47 8.48 17.47 20.06
N SER A 48 7.44 17.70 19.27
CA SER A 48 6.11 18.09 19.74
C SER A 48 5.02 17.32 19.00
N LEU A 49 3.93 16.98 19.69
CA LEU A 49 2.77 16.27 19.14
C LEU A 49 3.13 14.98 18.37
N SER A 50 4.31 14.39 18.61
CA SER A 50 4.88 13.28 17.85
C SER A 50 3.98 12.04 17.81
N VAL A 51 3.38 11.73 18.96
CA VAL A 51 2.41 10.63 19.11
C VAL A 51 1.13 10.90 18.32
N PHE A 52 0.59 12.11 18.41
CA PHE A 52 -0.63 12.48 17.67
C PHE A 52 -0.39 12.47 16.16
N ILE A 53 0.69 13.09 15.70
CA ILE A 53 1.07 13.15 14.28
C ILE A 53 1.30 11.74 13.71
N GLY A 54 2.00 10.87 14.46
CA GLY A 54 2.25 9.51 14.00
C GLY A 54 0.97 8.67 13.88
N PHE A 55 0.06 8.71 14.87
CA PHE A 55 -1.23 8.02 14.77
C PHE A 55 -2.14 8.60 13.69
N ALA A 56 -2.20 9.92 13.57
CA ALA A 56 -2.98 10.58 12.51
C ALA A 56 -2.48 10.16 11.12
N GLY A 57 -1.16 10.16 10.92
CA GLY A 57 -0.52 9.70 9.68
C GLY A 57 -0.83 8.23 9.35
N LEU A 58 -0.80 7.34 10.35
CA LEU A 58 -1.16 5.93 10.16
C LEU A 58 -2.62 5.73 9.76
N ILE A 59 -3.55 6.38 10.46
CA ILE A 59 -4.99 6.25 10.19
C ILE A 59 -5.30 6.78 8.80
N ILE A 60 -4.85 7.99 8.48
CA ILE A 60 -5.07 8.61 7.17
C ILE A 60 -4.40 7.78 6.06
N GLY A 61 -3.18 7.29 6.30
CA GLY A 61 -2.44 6.43 5.36
C GLY A 61 -3.18 5.13 5.04
N CYS A 62 -3.69 4.43 6.07
CA CYS A 62 -4.48 3.21 5.89
C CYS A 62 -5.76 3.47 5.08
N ILE A 63 -6.45 4.58 5.34
CA ILE A 63 -7.64 4.98 4.57
C ILE A 63 -7.25 5.24 3.10
N ALA A 64 -6.18 5.99 2.86
CA ALA A 64 -5.70 6.30 1.51
C ALA A 64 -5.33 5.04 0.72
N VAL A 65 -4.60 4.10 1.33
CA VAL A 65 -4.26 2.81 0.72
C VAL A 65 -5.53 2.00 0.41
N THR A 66 -6.52 2.02 1.30
CA THR A 66 -7.79 1.32 1.07
C THR A 66 -8.57 1.94 -0.10
N ILE A 67 -8.56 3.27 -0.23
CA ILE A 67 -9.17 3.97 -1.35
C ILE A 67 -8.48 3.59 -2.67
N ASP A 68 -7.15 3.65 -2.74
CA ASP A 68 -6.40 3.27 -3.95
C ASP A 68 -6.60 1.79 -4.30
N ALA A 69 -6.60 0.90 -3.30
CA ALA A 69 -6.86 -0.52 -3.50
C ALA A 69 -8.25 -0.78 -4.11
N ARG A 70 -9.27 0.00 -3.72
CA ARG A 70 -10.64 -0.12 -4.25
C ARG A 70 -10.88 0.63 -5.54
N SER A 71 -10.08 1.66 -5.85
CA SER A 71 -10.27 2.52 -7.02
C SER A 71 -10.09 1.78 -8.36
N GLY A 72 -9.48 0.59 -8.36
CA GLY A 72 -9.21 -0.18 -9.59
C GLY A 72 -8.11 0.43 -10.47
N SER A 73 -7.65 1.63 -10.12
CA SER A 73 -6.49 2.31 -10.71
C SER A 73 -5.21 1.48 -10.53
N GLN A 74 -4.38 1.45 -11.56
CA GLN A 74 -3.00 0.94 -11.49
C GLN A 74 -2.06 1.93 -10.76
N ARG A 75 -2.49 3.18 -10.60
CA ARG A 75 -1.69 4.27 -10.05
C ARG A 75 -2.07 4.50 -8.59
N TRP A 76 -1.10 4.37 -7.69
CA TRP A 76 -1.21 4.56 -6.23
C TRP A 76 -0.90 6.00 -5.80
N LEU A 77 -1.39 6.98 -6.57
CA LEU A 77 -0.96 8.38 -6.41
C LEU A 77 -1.46 9.01 -5.12
N LEU A 78 -2.66 8.64 -4.65
CA LEU A 78 -3.24 9.21 -3.44
C LEU A 78 -2.44 8.77 -2.21
N SER A 79 -2.27 7.44 -2.04
CA SER A 79 -1.54 6.86 -0.92
C SER A 79 -0.05 7.23 -0.95
N THR A 80 0.57 7.28 -2.13
CA THR A 80 1.96 7.74 -2.27
C THR A 80 2.10 9.24 -1.98
N GLY A 81 1.19 10.08 -2.47
CA GLY A 81 1.21 11.52 -2.22
C GLY A 81 1.04 11.87 -0.75
N ILE A 82 0.11 11.19 -0.06
CA ILE A 82 -0.08 11.35 1.39
C ILE A 82 1.14 10.82 2.16
N LEU A 83 1.80 9.75 1.69
CA LEU A 83 3.00 9.22 2.33
C LEU A 83 4.14 10.24 2.28
N VAL A 84 4.34 10.88 1.11
CA VAL A 84 5.32 11.96 0.94
C VAL A 84 5.00 13.12 1.87
N LEU A 85 3.74 13.57 1.92
CA LEU A 85 3.33 14.66 2.80
C LEU A 85 3.57 14.32 4.28
N PHE A 86 3.21 13.11 4.70
CA PHE A 86 3.45 12.63 6.06
C PHE A 86 4.95 12.60 6.39
N GLY A 87 5.78 12.07 5.48
CA GLY A 87 7.23 12.08 5.63
C GLY A 87 7.81 13.48 5.78
N LEU A 88 7.34 14.45 4.99
CA LEU A 88 7.79 15.84 5.08
C LEU A 88 7.37 16.50 6.40
N ILE A 89 6.13 16.30 6.85
CA ILE A 89 5.65 16.82 8.13
C ILE A 89 6.48 16.23 9.28
N THR A 90 6.72 14.92 9.26
CA THR A 90 7.56 14.25 10.25
C THR A 90 8.99 14.77 10.21
N ALA A 91 9.60 14.95 9.04
CA ALA A 91 10.97 15.46 8.91
C ALA A 91 11.12 16.87 9.53
N VAL A 92 10.16 17.76 9.30
CA VAL A 92 10.15 19.10 9.91
C VAL A 92 9.98 19.04 11.43
N ASN A 93 9.18 18.09 11.94
CA ASN A 93 8.93 17.94 13.39
C ASN A 93 10.08 17.26 14.16
N VAL A 94 10.97 16.57 13.45
CA VAL A 94 12.17 15.93 14.01
C VAL A 94 13.37 16.90 14.03
N GLY A 95 13.43 17.83 13.07
CA GLY A 95 14.48 18.85 12.93
C GLY A 95 14.59 19.79 14.11
#